data_AF-A0AAV6BDM6-F1
#
_entry.id   AF-A0AAV6BDM6-F1
#
_cell.length_a   1.000
_cell.length_b   1.000
_cell.length_c   1.000
_cell.angle_alpha   90.00
_cell.angle_beta   90.00
_cell.angle_gamma   90.00
#
_symmetry.space_group_name_H-M   'P 1'
#
loop_
_entity.id
_entity.type
_entity.pdbx_description
1 polymer ?
#
loop_
_entity_poly.entity_id
_entity_poly.type
_entity_poly.pdbx_seq_one_letter_code
_entity_poly.pdbx_strand_id
1 'polypeptide(L)'
;EQMAREAMERLRFSHDMTERVAHLVRQHMFDYRPGWTDAAVRRFIRSVGVDQIADLFDLRIADNLGNGLKTGFPHYLEELRARVEAILEAEEALSVRDLVVDGTDVMTTLDIPPGPKVGEILNQLLEEVLENPSLNRRETLLTRIRTGFSVDTHGSRDLG
;
A
#
# COMPACT_ATOMS: atom_id res chain seq x y z
N GLU A 1 4.49 -3.15 -18.57
CA GLU A 1 5.58 -3.76 -17.78
C GLU A 1 6.32 -4.90 -18.50
N GLN A 2 5.64 -5.85 -19.16
CA GLN A 2 6.28 -7.04 -19.74
C GLN A 2 7.39 -6.70 -20.74
N MET A 3 7.13 -5.75 -21.65
CA MET A 3 8.14 -5.26 -22.60
C MET A 3 9.36 -4.62 -21.90
N ALA A 4 9.16 -3.94 -20.76
CA ALA A 4 10.25 -3.35 -20.00
C ALA A 4 11.12 -4.44 -19.37
N ARG A 5 10.50 -5.49 -18.81
CA ARG A 5 11.19 -6.67 -18.25
C ARG A 5 12.06 -7.34 -19.31
N GLU A 6 11.47 -7.69 -20.45
CA GLU A 6 12.18 -8.34 -21.55
C GLU A 6 13.35 -7.51 -22.08
N ALA A 7 13.17 -6.18 -22.18
CA ALA A 7 14.24 -5.28 -22.58
C ALA A 7 15.39 -5.26 -21.56
N MET A 8 15.07 -5.20 -20.27
CA MET A 8 16.07 -5.14 -19.20
C MET A 8 16.83 -6.47 -19.03
N GLU A 9 16.13 -7.60 -19.14
CA GLU A 9 16.74 -8.93 -19.15
C GLU A 9 17.71 -9.08 -20.32
N ARG A 10 17.31 -8.65 -21.52
CA ARG A 10 18.19 -8.64 -22.71
C ARG A 10 19.42 -7.75 -22.52
N LEU A 11 19.26 -6.64 -21.81
CA LEU A 11 20.36 -5.71 -21.46
C LEU A 11 21.16 -6.14 -20.22
N ARG A 12 20.81 -7.29 -19.59
CA ARG A 12 21.51 -7.89 -18.45
C ARG A 12 21.53 -7.01 -17.19
N PHE A 13 20.45 -6.25 -16.94
CA PHE A 13 20.26 -5.60 -15.65
C PHE A 13 20.03 -6.64 -14.54
N SER A 14 20.25 -6.24 -13.27
CA SER A 14 19.95 -7.12 -12.14
C SER A 14 18.45 -7.40 -12.04
N HIS A 15 18.11 -8.53 -11.42
CA HIS A 15 16.72 -8.91 -11.14
C HIS A 15 16.00 -7.82 -10.34
N ASP A 16 16.61 -7.34 -9.25
CA ASP A 16 15.99 -6.33 -8.37
C ASP A 16 15.72 -5.01 -9.10
N MET A 17 16.64 -4.57 -9.96
CA MET A 17 16.42 -3.38 -10.80
C MET A 17 15.28 -3.61 -11.79
N THR A 18 15.20 -4.80 -12.37
CA THR A 18 14.16 -5.18 -13.34
C THR A 18 12.78 -5.20 -12.68
N GLU A 19 12.67 -5.77 -11.48
CA GLU A 19 11.43 -5.77 -10.70
C GLU A 19 10.98 -4.35 -10.34
N ARG A 20 11.90 -3.51 -9.84
CA ARG A 20 11.61 -2.11 -9.49
C ARG A 20 11.12 -1.32 -10.69
N VAL A 21 11.83 -1.37 -11.83
CA VAL A 21 11.42 -0.64 -13.04
C VAL A 21 10.09 -1.18 -13.56
N ALA A 22 9.90 -2.50 -13.59
CA ALA A 22 8.65 -3.08 -14.05
C ALA A 22 7.47 -2.67 -13.15
N HIS A 23 7.69 -2.57 -11.84
CA HIS A 23 6.70 -2.06 -10.89
C HIS A 23 6.36 -0.59 -11.15
N LEU A 24 7.34 0.29 -11.32
CA LEU A 24 7.10 1.70 -11.67
C LEU A 24 6.32 1.83 -13.00
N VAL A 25 6.70 1.06 -14.02
CA VAL A 25 6.00 1.01 -15.31
C VAL A 25 4.58 0.43 -15.17
N ARG A 26 4.29 -0.40 -14.17
CA ARG A 26 2.91 -0.83 -13.90
C ARG A 26 2.06 0.30 -13.33
N GLN A 27 2.65 1.11 -12.45
CA GLN A 27 1.93 2.13 -11.69
C GLN A 27 1.84 3.49 -12.40
N HIS A 28 2.71 3.79 -13.38
CA HIS A 28 2.86 5.15 -13.93
C HIS A 28 1.64 5.74 -14.65
N MET A 29 0.70 4.90 -15.11
CA MET A 29 -0.52 5.34 -15.80
C MET A 29 -1.67 5.64 -14.83
N PHE A 30 -1.39 6.41 -13.78
CA PHE A 30 -2.42 6.86 -12.83
C PHE A 30 -3.16 8.10 -13.36
N ASP A 31 -4.46 8.18 -13.07
CA ASP A 31 -5.34 9.32 -13.39
C ASP A 31 -5.75 10.04 -12.10
N TYR A 32 -4.85 10.90 -11.62
CA TYR A 32 -5.13 11.73 -10.46
C TYR A 32 -6.18 12.79 -10.79
N ARG A 33 -7.16 12.94 -9.90
CA ARG A 33 -8.16 14.02 -9.97
C ARG A 33 -8.23 14.70 -8.61
N PRO A 34 -8.38 16.03 -8.56
CA PRO A 34 -8.45 16.77 -7.29
C PRO A 34 -9.51 16.26 -6.29
N GLY A 35 -10.53 15.53 -6.77
CA GLY A 35 -11.54 14.90 -5.92
C GLY A 35 -11.11 13.65 -5.14
N TRP A 36 -9.86 13.20 -5.24
CA TRP A 36 -9.35 12.10 -4.41
C TRP A 36 -9.43 12.47 -2.93
N THR A 37 -9.93 11.56 -2.09
CA THR A 37 -9.83 11.69 -0.63
C THR A 37 -8.41 11.40 -0.16
N ASP A 38 -8.05 11.80 1.06
CA ASP A 38 -6.74 11.46 1.62
C ASP A 38 -6.56 9.94 1.76
N ALA A 39 -7.64 9.21 2.00
CA ALA A 39 -7.64 7.75 1.98
C ALA A 39 -7.28 7.19 0.59
N ALA A 40 -7.74 7.82 -0.50
CA ALA A 40 -7.34 7.43 -1.85
C ALA A 40 -5.85 7.71 -2.10
N VAL A 41 -5.32 8.84 -1.60
CA VAL A 41 -3.88 9.15 -1.70
C VAL A 41 -3.05 8.16 -0.89
N ARG A 42 -3.45 7.83 0.34
CA ARG A 42 -2.81 6.78 1.15
C ARG A 42 -2.79 5.42 0.44
N ARG A 43 -3.92 5.00 -0.15
CA ARG A 43 -4.00 3.76 -0.93
C ARG A 43 -3.08 3.79 -2.16
N PHE A 44 -2.96 4.94 -2.81
CA PHE A 44 -2.02 5.13 -3.92
C PHE A 44 -0.57 5.00 -3.45
N ILE A 45 -0.18 5.65 -2.34
CA ILE A 45 1.16 5.48 -1.78
C ILE A 45 1.42 4.01 -1.44
N ARG A 46 0.46 3.33 -0.81
CA ARG A 46 0.57 1.90 -0.51
C ARG A 46 0.73 1.03 -1.76
N SER A 47 -0.01 1.31 -2.84
CA SER A 47 0.07 0.51 -4.08
C SER A 47 1.40 0.69 -4.81
N VAL A 48 1.99 1.88 -4.71
CA VAL A 48 3.28 2.21 -5.31
C VAL A 48 4.44 1.78 -4.43
N GLY A 49 4.30 1.87 -3.11
CA GLY A 49 5.39 1.71 -2.15
C GLY A 49 6.01 3.06 -1.79
N VAL A 50 6.19 3.29 -0.49
CA VAL A 50 6.75 4.54 0.07
C VAL A 50 8.15 4.83 -0.49
N ASP A 51 8.95 3.79 -0.69
CA ASP A 51 10.31 3.83 -1.22
C ASP A 51 10.37 4.12 -2.73
N GLN A 52 9.26 3.97 -3.45
CA GLN A 52 9.19 4.08 -4.91
C GLN A 52 8.31 5.25 -5.38
N ILE A 53 7.58 5.91 -4.48
CA ILE A 53 6.63 6.97 -4.84
C ILE A 53 7.32 8.18 -5.49
N ALA A 54 8.50 8.57 -5.01
CA ALA A 54 9.28 9.65 -5.59
C ALA A 54 9.72 9.32 -7.03
N ASP A 55 10.25 8.11 -7.25
CA ASP A 55 10.65 7.65 -8.58
C ASP A 55 9.48 7.55 -9.55
N LEU A 56 8.28 7.21 -9.04
CA LEU A 56 7.07 7.19 -9.86
C LEU A 56 6.71 8.58 -10.38
N PHE A 57 6.84 9.62 -9.53
CA PHE A 57 6.67 10.99 -9.99
C PHE A 57 7.70 11.31 -11.07
N ASP A 58 8.98 11.07 -10.83
CA ASP A 58 10.04 11.34 -11.81
C ASP A 58 9.79 10.64 -13.16
N LEU A 59 9.36 9.38 -13.12
CA LEU A 59 8.97 8.64 -14.32
C LEU A 59 7.79 9.30 -15.05
N ARG A 60 6.77 9.76 -14.32
CA ARG A 60 5.61 10.46 -14.90
C ARG A 60 6.00 11.79 -15.54
N ILE A 61 6.93 12.52 -14.93
CA ILE A 61 7.46 13.78 -15.49
C ILE A 61 8.21 13.49 -16.79
N ALA A 62 9.10 12.50 -16.77
CA ALA A 62 9.89 12.12 -17.94
C ALA A 62 8.99 11.68 -19.12
N ASP A 63 7.94 10.89 -18.84
CA ASP A 63 6.95 10.48 -19.83
C ASP A 63 6.17 11.68 -20.41
N ASN A 64 5.73 12.61 -19.56
CA ASN A 64 5.06 13.84 -20.00
C ASN A 64 5.96 14.68 -20.93
N LEU A 65 7.21 14.90 -20.54
CA LEU A 65 8.20 15.62 -21.35
C LEU A 65 8.45 14.92 -22.70
N GLY A 66 8.62 13.60 -22.68
CA GLY A 66 8.82 12.78 -23.88
C GLY A 66 7.64 12.85 -24.86
N ASN A 67 6.41 13.01 -24.34
CA ASN A 67 5.18 13.16 -25.13
C ASN A 67 4.87 14.62 -25.54
N GLY A 68 5.80 15.55 -25.32
CA GLY A 68 5.72 16.93 -25.83
C GLY A 68 5.03 17.94 -24.91
N LEU A 69 4.74 17.60 -23.65
CA LEU A 69 4.34 18.60 -22.65
C LEU A 69 5.53 19.49 -22.32
N LYS A 70 5.38 20.81 -22.49
CA LYS A 70 6.46 21.79 -22.36
C LYS A 70 7.05 21.89 -20.95
N THR A 71 6.24 21.67 -19.92
CA THR A 71 6.66 21.85 -18.52
C THR A 71 6.94 20.53 -17.79
N GLY A 72 6.52 19.37 -18.33
CA GLY A 72 6.64 18.05 -17.69
C GLY A 72 5.82 17.86 -16.39
N PHE A 73 5.58 18.96 -15.68
CA PHE A 73 4.92 19.09 -14.39
C PHE A 73 3.61 19.88 -14.57
N PRO A 74 2.49 19.19 -14.83
CA PRO A 74 1.17 19.82 -14.83
C PRO A 74 0.69 20.04 -13.39
N HIS A 75 -0.18 21.04 -13.20
CA HIS A 75 -0.67 21.45 -11.87
C HIS A 75 -1.26 20.31 -11.03
N TYR A 76 -1.97 19.36 -11.65
CA TYR A 76 -2.53 18.21 -10.94
C TYR A 76 -1.45 17.31 -10.31
N LEU A 77 -0.25 17.25 -10.92
CA LEU A 77 0.86 16.43 -10.46
C LEU A 77 1.58 17.10 -9.29
N GLU A 78 1.70 18.43 -9.32
CA GLU A 78 2.16 19.24 -8.19
C GLU A 78 1.26 19.04 -6.97
N GLU A 79 -0.06 19.12 -7.18
CA GLU A 79 -1.04 18.95 -6.11
C GLU A 79 -0.95 17.55 -5.48
N LEU A 80 -0.96 16.49 -6.30
CA LEU A 80 -0.82 15.13 -5.77
C LEU A 80 0.51 14.94 -5.04
N ARG A 81 1.62 15.47 -5.56
CA ARG A 81 2.93 15.37 -4.92
C ARG A 81 2.92 16.03 -3.54
N ALA A 82 2.37 17.24 -3.42
CA ALA A 82 2.27 17.93 -2.14
C ALA A 82 1.40 17.15 -1.13
N ARG A 83 0.31 16.53 -1.59
CA ARG A 83 -0.54 15.68 -0.74
C ARG A 83 0.17 14.42 -0.28
N VAL A 84 0.95 13.79 -1.16
CA VAL A 84 1.79 12.63 -0.81
C VAL A 84 2.82 13.02 0.24
N GLU A 85 3.55 14.12 0.03
CA GLU A 85 4.55 14.62 0.98
C GLU A 85 3.92 14.89 2.36
N ALA A 86 2.77 15.54 2.42
CA ALA A 86 2.06 15.79 3.68
C ALA A 86 1.65 14.51 4.44
N ILE A 87 1.22 13.45 3.72
CA ILE A 87 0.88 12.16 4.35
C ILE A 87 2.12 11.45 4.87
N LEU A 88 3.23 11.49 4.11
CA LEU A 88 4.50 10.90 4.53
C LEU A 88 5.08 11.60 5.76
N GLU A 89 4.98 12.94 5.83
CA GLU A 89 5.40 13.73 6.99
C GLU A 89 4.55 13.47 8.24
N ALA A 90 3.29 13.10 8.07
CA ALA A 90 2.39 12.77 9.17
C ALA A 90 2.66 11.37 9.77
N GLU A 91 3.60 10.60 9.22
CA GLU A 91 3.98 9.24 9.66
C GLU A 91 2.76 8.30 9.82
N GLU A 92 1.78 8.44 8.92
CA GLU A 92 0.59 7.60 8.92
C GLU A 92 0.93 6.15 8.55
N ALA A 93 0.18 5.19 9.08
CA ALA A 93 0.40 3.78 8.73
C ALA A 93 -0.04 3.50 7.29
N LEU A 94 0.90 3.04 6.46
CA LEU A 94 0.69 2.80 5.03
C LEU A 94 0.87 1.32 4.66
N SER A 95 1.42 0.52 5.56
CA SER A 95 1.62 -0.90 5.43
C SER A 95 1.20 -1.64 6.69
N VAL A 96 1.04 -2.97 6.60
CA VAL A 96 0.71 -3.82 7.75
C VAL A 96 1.77 -3.71 8.85
N ARG A 97 3.03 -3.45 8.48
CA ARG A 97 4.14 -3.32 9.44
C ARG A 97 4.06 -2.02 10.26
N ASP A 98 3.30 -1.04 9.79
CA ASP A 98 3.14 0.26 10.45
C ASP A 98 1.93 0.26 11.41
N LEU A 99 1.15 -0.82 11.43
CA LEU A 99 0.09 -0.98 12.41
C LEU A 99 0.68 -1.14 13.81
N VAL A 100 0.03 -0.52 14.80
CA VAL A 100 0.42 -0.64 16.23
C VAL A 100 0.07 -2.01 16.85
N VAL A 101 -0.53 -2.89 16.05
CA VAL A 101 -0.82 -4.29 16.38
C VAL A 101 -0.21 -5.19 15.33
N ASP A 102 0.15 -6.40 15.73
CA ASP A 102 0.79 -7.38 14.86
C ASP A 102 0.01 -8.70 14.78
N GLY A 103 0.61 -9.71 14.13
CA GLY A 103 -0.01 -11.03 14.03
C GLY A 103 -0.17 -11.72 15.38
N THR A 104 0.73 -11.46 16.33
CA THR A 104 0.67 -12.01 17.69
C THR A 104 -0.54 -11.47 18.43
N ASP A 105 -0.82 -10.17 18.28
CA ASP A 105 -1.99 -9.54 18.85
C ASP A 105 -3.28 -10.15 18.30
N VAL A 106 -3.36 -10.39 16.98
CA VAL A 106 -4.52 -11.03 16.34
C VAL A 106 -4.70 -12.47 16.85
N MET A 107 -3.64 -13.29 16.82
CA MET A 107 -3.68 -14.69 17.28
C MET A 107 -4.11 -14.79 18.73
N THR A 108 -3.52 -13.96 19.61
CA THR A 108 -3.81 -13.97 21.04
C THR A 108 -5.23 -13.49 21.34
N THR A 109 -5.71 -12.48 20.61
CA THR A 109 -7.03 -11.88 20.85
C THR A 109 -8.18 -12.78 20.39
N LEU A 110 -7.97 -13.54 19.33
CA LEU A 110 -8.98 -14.42 18.73
C LEU A 110 -8.80 -15.90 19.06
N ASP A 111 -7.73 -16.26 19.78
CA ASP A 111 -7.33 -17.64 20.08
C ASP A 111 -7.23 -18.51 18.81
N ILE A 112 -6.49 -18.02 17.81
CA ILE A 112 -6.30 -18.71 16.52
C ILE A 112 -4.82 -19.06 16.26
N PRO A 113 -4.55 -20.19 15.58
CA PRO A 113 -3.19 -20.54 15.18
C PRO A 113 -2.66 -19.61 14.08
N PRO A 114 -1.33 -19.57 13.87
CA PRO A 114 -0.75 -18.84 12.74
C PRO A 114 -1.26 -19.37 11.41
N GLY A 115 -1.65 -18.47 10.51
CA GLY A 115 -2.14 -18.83 9.18
C GLY A 115 -2.56 -17.63 8.34
N PRO A 116 -2.99 -17.85 7.08
CA PRO A 116 -3.38 -16.78 6.15
C PRO A 116 -4.42 -15.82 6.73
N LYS A 117 -5.33 -16.34 7.58
CA LYS A 117 -6.37 -15.56 8.22
C LYS A 117 -5.85 -14.39 9.04
N VAL A 118 -4.70 -14.55 9.70
CA VAL A 118 -4.05 -13.47 10.48
C VAL A 118 -3.67 -12.32 9.55
N GLY A 119 -3.07 -12.62 8.40
CA GLY A 119 -2.71 -11.62 7.39
C GLY A 119 -3.93 -10.94 6.78
N GLU A 120 -5.02 -11.67 6.52
CA GLU A 120 -6.29 -11.09 6.06
C GLU A 120 -6.85 -10.07 7.05
N ILE A 121 -6.83 -10.39 8.35
CA ILE A 121 -7.30 -9.50 9.41
C ILE A 121 -6.45 -8.24 9.47
N LEU A 122 -5.11 -8.38 9.48
CA LEU A 122 -4.21 -7.23 9.48
C LEU A 122 -4.40 -6.33 8.25
N ASN A 123 -4.62 -6.91 7.06
CA ASN A 123 -4.93 -6.12 5.87
C ASN A 123 -6.27 -5.39 5.97
N GLN A 124 -7.30 -6.00 6.58
CA GLN A 124 -8.58 -5.33 6.82
C GLN A 124 -8.45 -4.18 7.82
N LEU A 125 -7.70 -4.37 8.91
CA LEU A 125 -7.39 -3.30 9.85
C LEU A 125 -6.62 -2.17 9.17
N LEU A 126 -5.65 -2.50 8.32
CA LEU A 126 -4.94 -1.49 7.54
C LEU A 126 -5.91 -0.69 6.67
N GLU A 127 -6.85 -1.32 5.95
CA GLU A 127 -7.81 -0.56 5.14
C GLU A 127 -8.69 0.39 5.94
N GLU A 128 -9.05 0.02 7.17
CA GLU A 128 -9.77 0.93 8.08
C GLU A 128 -8.87 2.10 8.52
N VAL A 129 -7.59 1.84 8.78
CA VAL A 129 -6.60 2.87 9.15
C VAL A 129 -6.28 3.79 7.96
N LEU A 130 -6.23 3.26 6.73
CA LEU A 130 -6.11 4.09 5.53
C LEU A 130 -7.34 4.97 5.33
N GLU A 131 -8.54 4.54 5.76
CA GLU A 131 -9.71 5.40 5.75
C GLU A 131 -9.64 6.46 6.86
N ASN A 132 -9.26 6.06 8.08
CA ASN A 132 -9.12 6.92 9.24
C ASN A 132 -7.83 6.60 10.05
N PRO A 133 -6.75 7.37 9.87
CA PRO A 133 -5.47 7.14 10.53
C PRO A 133 -5.54 7.16 12.06
N SER A 134 -6.51 7.89 12.64
CA SER A 134 -6.69 7.97 14.09
C SER A 134 -7.10 6.64 14.74
N LEU A 135 -7.49 5.64 13.94
CA LEU A 135 -7.79 4.29 14.40
C LEU A 135 -6.53 3.49 14.76
N ASN A 136 -5.34 3.89 14.32
CA ASN A 136 -4.07 3.19 14.60
C ASN A 136 -3.60 3.39 16.05
N ARG A 137 -4.47 3.07 17.01
CA ARG A 137 -4.22 3.07 18.45
C ARG A 137 -4.43 1.66 18.96
N ARG A 138 -3.52 1.20 19.82
CA ARG A 138 -3.46 -0.20 20.25
C ARG A 138 -4.79 -0.70 20.82
N GLU A 139 -5.37 0.04 21.76
CA GLU A 139 -6.66 -0.31 22.38
C GLU A 139 -7.82 -0.32 21.37
N THR A 140 -7.83 0.63 20.43
CA THR A 140 -8.83 0.74 19.37
C THR A 140 -8.77 -0.47 18.45
N LEU A 141 -7.59 -0.82 17.93
CA LEU A 141 -7.43 -1.96 17.02
C LEU A 141 -7.65 -3.30 17.73
N LEU A 142 -7.19 -3.48 18.97
CA LEU A 142 -7.48 -4.68 19.76
C LEU A 142 -8.99 -4.86 19.98
N THR A 143 -9.71 -3.77 20.27
CA THR A 143 -11.17 -3.82 20.41
C THR A 143 -11.81 -4.17 19.08
N ARG A 144 -11.35 -3.57 17.98
CA ARG A 144 -11.83 -3.85 16.62
C ARG A 144 -11.60 -5.31 16.21
N ILE A 145 -10.48 -5.91 16.63
CA ILE A 145 -10.19 -7.33 16.43
C ILE A 145 -11.24 -8.18 17.15
N ARG A 146 -11.50 -7.92 18.44
CA ARG A 146 -12.46 -8.69 19.25
C ARG A 146 -13.90 -8.63 18.72
N THR A 147 -14.33 -7.46 18.25
CA THR A 147 -15.76 -7.21 17.98
C THR A 147 -16.17 -7.44 16.54
N GLY A 148 -15.26 -7.30 15.58
CA GLY A 148 -15.63 -7.38 14.17
C GLY A 148 -14.94 -8.47 13.38
N PHE A 149 -14.35 -9.45 14.07
CA PHE A 149 -13.92 -10.71 13.47
C PHE A 149 -14.41 -11.86 14.33
N SER A 150 -15.22 -12.74 13.73
CA SER A 150 -15.62 -14.00 14.35
C SER A 150 -14.77 -15.12 13.80
N VAL A 151 -14.37 -16.04 14.66
CA VAL A 151 -13.75 -17.30 14.27
C VAL A 151 -14.84 -18.35 14.34
N ASP A 152 -15.14 -19.01 13.22
CA ASP A 152 -16.01 -20.17 13.23
C ASP A 152 -15.31 -21.29 14.01
N THR A 153 -15.71 -21.50 15.26
CA THR A 153 -15.28 -22.64 16.07
C THR A 153 -15.96 -23.91 15.55
N HIS A 154 -15.59 -24.40 14.37
CA HIS A 154 -16.03 -25.69 13.85
C HIS A 154 -14.81 -26.57 13.57
N GLY A 155 -14.42 -27.32 14.59
CA GLY A 155 -13.32 -28.28 14.50
C GLY A 155 -13.10 -29.15 15.74
N SER A 156 -14.10 -29.34 16.60
CA SER A 156 -14.12 -30.48 17.52
C SER A 156 -15.16 -31.46 17.02
N ARG A 157 -14.73 -32.41 16.20
CA ARG A 157 -15.39 -33.69 16.05
C ARG A 157 -14.36 -34.74 16.41
N ASP A 158 -14.63 -35.38 17.54
CA ASP A 158 -14.07 -36.65 17.98
C ASP A 158 -13.77 -37.58 16.80
N LEU A 159 -12.57 -38.17 16.82
CA LEU A 159 -12.38 -39.55 16.40
C LEU A 159 -11.32 -40.21 17.29
N GLY A 160 -11.82 -41.03 18.23
CA GLY A 160 -11.31 -42.38 18.52
C GLY A 160 -10.03 -42.51 19.33
#